data_AF-A0A1F4UMK1-F1
#
_entry.id   AF-A0A1F4UMK1-F1
#
_cell.length_a   1.000
_cell.length_b   1.000
_cell.length_c   1.000
_cell.angle_alpha   90.00
_cell.angle_beta   90.00
_cell.angle_gamma   90.00
#
_symmetry.space_group_name_H-M   'P 1'
#
loop_
_entity.id
_entity.type
_entity.pdbx_description
1 polymer ?
#
loop_
_entity_poly.entity_id
_entity_poly.type
_entity_poly.pdbx_seq_one_letter_code
_entity_poly.pdbx_strand_id
1 'polypeptide(L)'
;MYNLNNDDFIDDNKEFEKDQKNTSNITFICPNCKKISRDDVIFLCNTCKQEELIYKDGVYMCPACLIPGENFECTRCGSKEVRMEMKKKKKSR
;
A
#
# COMPACT_ATOMS: atom_id res chain seq x y z
N MET A 1 -19.63 11.27 51.61
CA MET A 1 -19.53 12.51 50.83
C MET A 1 -18.88 12.15 49.50
N TYR A 2 -19.62 12.46 48.42
CA TYR A 2 -19.31 12.42 46.99
C TYR A 2 -18.41 11.33 46.41
N ASN A 3 -19.09 10.34 45.82
CA ASN A 3 -18.60 9.52 44.71
C ASN A 3 -18.21 10.44 43.53
N LEU A 4 -16.99 10.30 43.02
CA LEU A 4 -16.57 10.85 41.73
C LEU A 4 -16.86 9.81 40.65
N ASN A 5 -18.04 9.94 40.05
CA ASN A 5 -18.31 9.49 38.68
C ASN A 5 -17.94 10.65 37.76
N ASN A 6 -17.00 10.42 36.85
CA ASN A 6 -16.63 11.24 35.68
C ASN A 6 -15.82 10.28 34.81
N ASP A 7 -15.94 10.15 33.50
CA ASP A 7 -16.85 10.64 32.47
C ASP A 7 -16.42 9.80 31.24
N ASP A 8 -17.35 9.54 30.32
CA ASP A 8 -17.15 8.90 29.01
C ASP A 8 -15.75 9.08 28.40
N PHE A 9 -14.95 8.00 28.35
CA PHE A 9 -13.81 7.92 27.43
C PHE A 9 -14.29 7.29 26.13
N ILE A 10 -14.47 8.17 25.15
CA ILE A 10 -14.89 7.95 23.78
C ILE A 10 -14.03 6.87 23.10
N ASP A 11 -14.71 5.84 22.59
CA ASP A 11 -14.21 4.83 21.66
C ASP A 11 -13.89 5.50 20.31
N ASP A 12 -12.62 5.78 20.04
CA ASP A 12 -12.18 6.36 18.76
C ASP A 12 -10.89 5.70 18.23
N ASN A 13 -10.86 4.36 18.21
CA ASN A 13 -9.81 3.61 17.50
C ASN A 13 -10.42 2.55 16.57
N LYS A 14 -11.51 2.90 15.89
CA LYS A 14 -12.23 1.98 14.99
C LYS A 14 -12.55 2.60 13.64
N GLU A 15 -11.65 3.35 13.03
CA GLU A 15 -11.77 3.61 11.59
C GLU A 15 -10.44 3.97 10.91
N PHE A 16 -9.46 3.05 10.92
CA PHE A 16 -8.28 3.19 10.05
C PHE A 16 -7.89 1.91 9.28
N GLU A 17 -8.83 0.97 9.12
CA GLU A 17 -8.61 -0.28 8.37
C GLU A 17 -9.54 -0.44 7.15
N LYS A 18 -9.92 0.66 6.49
CA LYS A 18 -11.01 0.63 5.48
C LYS A 18 -10.63 0.99 4.05
N ASP A 19 -9.35 1.10 3.71
CA ASP A 19 -8.90 1.32 2.32
C ASP A 19 -8.00 0.21 1.75
N GLN A 20 -7.72 -0.86 2.49
CA GLN A 20 -6.96 -2.01 1.94
C GLN A 20 -7.82 -3.01 1.17
N LYS A 21 -9.15 -2.90 1.18
CA LYS A 21 -10.02 -3.99 0.70
C LYS A 21 -10.23 -4.04 -0.83
N ASN A 22 -9.74 -3.06 -1.59
CA ASN A 22 -9.98 -2.98 -3.03
C ASN A 22 -8.72 -3.07 -3.93
N THR A 23 -7.56 -3.45 -3.37
CA THR A 23 -6.32 -3.69 -4.15
C THR A 23 -6.02 -5.18 -4.38
N SER A 24 -6.99 -6.06 -4.09
CA SER A 24 -6.89 -7.53 -4.17
C SER A 24 -6.64 -8.09 -5.59
N ASN A 25 -6.53 -7.24 -6.61
CA ASN A 25 -6.25 -7.64 -8.00
C ASN A 25 -4.82 -7.29 -8.47
N ILE A 26 -3.99 -6.76 -7.58
CA ILE A 26 -2.64 -6.28 -7.91
C ILE A 26 -1.64 -7.25 -7.29
N THR A 27 -0.91 -7.94 -8.14
CA THR A 27 0.16 -8.85 -7.74
C THR A 27 1.50 -8.27 -8.14
N PHE A 28 2.54 -8.55 -7.36
CA PHE A 28 3.89 -8.08 -7.66
C PHE A 28 4.77 -9.27 -8.05
N ILE A 29 5.73 -9.03 -8.94
CA ILE A 29 6.64 -10.06 -9.45
C ILE A 29 8.07 -9.59 -9.23
N CYS A 30 8.78 -10.29 -8.36
CA CYS A 30 10.22 -10.18 -8.17
C CYS A 30 10.96 -11.21 -9.05
N PRO A 31 12.08 -10.88 -9.69
CA PRO A 31 12.87 -11.86 -10.44
C PRO A 31 13.43 -13.00 -9.56
N ASN A 32 13.71 -12.71 -8.28
CA ASN A 32 14.26 -13.69 -7.34
C ASN A 32 13.15 -14.51 -6.63
N CYS A 33 12.12 -13.85 -6.11
CA CYS A 33 11.05 -14.49 -5.33
C CYS A 33 9.81 -14.89 -6.16
N LYS A 34 9.76 -14.51 -7.45
CA LYS A 34 8.60 -14.66 -8.33
C LYS A 34 7.41 -13.83 -7.83
N LYS A 35 6.22 -14.44 -7.70
CA LYS A 35 5.01 -13.73 -7.27
C LYS A 35 5.04 -13.46 -5.77
N ILE A 36 4.92 -12.19 -5.42
CA ILE A 36 4.90 -11.68 -4.06
C ILE A 36 3.67 -10.77 -3.87
N SER A 37 3.22 -10.67 -2.62
CA SER A 37 2.07 -9.86 -2.21
C SER A 37 2.49 -8.39 -2.04
N ARG A 38 1.52 -7.49 -1.92
CA ARG A 38 1.79 -6.08 -1.63
C ARG A 38 2.54 -5.90 -0.30
N ASP A 39 2.24 -6.72 0.70
CA ASP A 39 2.90 -6.69 2.01
C ASP A 39 4.38 -7.08 1.96
N ASP A 40 4.78 -7.82 0.94
CA ASP A 40 6.17 -8.24 0.71
C ASP A 40 6.94 -7.24 -0.19
N VAL A 41 6.36 -6.06 -0.41
CA VAL A 41 6.89 -5.03 -1.30
C VAL A 41 6.84 -3.66 -0.64
N ILE A 42 7.98 -2.99 -0.63
CA ILE A 42 8.09 -1.58 -0.25
C ILE A 42 8.29 -0.78 -1.53
N PHE A 43 7.71 0.41 -1.60
CA PHE A 43 8.03 1.33 -2.67
C PHE A 43 9.22 2.17 -2.25
N LEU A 44 10.21 2.37 -3.12
CA LEU A 44 11.34 3.25 -2.85
C LEU A 44 11.41 4.30 -3.94
N CYS A 45 10.87 5.48 -3.66
CA CYS A 45 11.00 6.59 -4.59
C CYS A 45 12.48 6.98 -4.74
N ASN A 46 13.08 6.80 -5.91
CA ASN A 46 14.48 7.21 -6.13
C ASN A 46 14.72 8.72 -6.00
N THR A 47 13.65 9.53 -6.06
CA THR A 47 13.72 11.00 -5.97
C THR A 47 13.68 11.49 -4.53
N CYS A 48 12.64 11.14 -3.76
CA CYS A 48 12.47 11.61 -2.38
C CYS A 48 12.81 10.55 -1.31
N LYS A 49 13.13 9.32 -1.71
CA LYS A 49 13.44 8.18 -0.83
C LYS A 49 12.33 7.83 0.16
N GLN A 50 11.10 8.30 -0.09
CA GLN A 50 9.96 7.92 0.72
C GLN A 50 9.44 6.54 0.33
N GLU A 51 8.85 5.91 1.34
CA GLU A 51 8.27 4.57 1.26
C GLU A 51 6.75 4.59 1.07
N GLU A 52 6.18 5.79 1.01
CA GLU A 52 4.75 6.02 0.87
C GLU A 52 4.30 6.07 -0.60
N LEU A 53 3.11 5.52 -0.85
CA LEU A 53 2.44 5.54 -2.13
C LEU A 53 0.97 5.92 -1.96
N ILE A 54 0.50 6.79 -2.84
CA ILE A 54 -0.92 7.07 -3.02
C ILE A 54 -1.41 6.37 -4.28
N TYR A 55 -2.62 5.83 -4.25
CA TYR A 55 -3.27 5.29 -5.43
C TYR A 55 -4.24 6.34 -5.97
N LYS A 56 -3.95 6.87 -7.17
CA LYS A 56 -4.75 7.92 -7.79
C LYS A 56 -4.92 7.61 -9.28
N ASP A 57 -6.15 7.72 -9.79
CA ASP A 57 -6.47 7.50 -11.20
C ASP A 57 -6.01 6.14 -11.77
N GLY A 58 -6.00 5.09 -10.94
CA GLY A 58 -5.59 3.76 -11.38
C GLY A 58 -4.08 3.51 -11.36
N VAL A 59 -3.28 4.46 -10.87
CA VAL A 59 -1.82 4.41 -10.84
C VAL A 59 -1.33 4.66 -9.42
N TYR A 60 -0.28 3.94 -9.02
CA TYR A 60 0.43 4.23 -7.79
C TYR A 60 1.42 5.37 -8.02
N MET A 61 1.37 6.40 -7.19
CA MET A 61 2.21 7.58 -7.31
C MET A 61 2.85 7.92 -5.97
N CYS A 62 4.05 8.48 -6.02
CA CYS A 62 4.68 9.06 -4.85
C CYS A 62 3.94 10.34 -4.43
N PRO A 63 3.54 10.52 -3.16
CA PRO A 63 2.81 11.71 -2.73
C PRO A 63 3.64 13.00 -2.80
N ALA A 64 4.95 12.93 -2.57
CA ALA A 64 5.82 14.11 -2.61
C ALA A 64 6.28 14.46 -4.04
N CYS A 65 6.64 13.46 -4.83
CA CYS A 65 7.19 13.68 -6.17
C CYS A 65 6.11 13.71 -7.27
N LEU A 66 4.91 13.20 -6.98
CA LEU A 66 3.81 13.05 -7.94
C LEU A 66 4.21 12.25 -9.20
N ILE A 67 5.28 11.45 -9.11
CA ILE A 67 5.72 10.55 -10.17
C ILE A 67 5.07 9.18 -10.00
N PRO A 68 4.72 8.50 -11.11
CA PRO A 68 4.25 7.12 -11.05
C PRO A 68 5.35 6.23 -10.46
N GLY A 69 4.93 5.36 -9.53
CA GLY A 69 5.82 4.48 -8.81
C GLY A 69 6.06 3.18 -9.58
N GLU A 70 7.30 3.00 -10.04
CA GLU A 70 7.78 1.73 -10.63
C GLU A 70 8.94 1.11 -9.84
N ASN A 71 9.47 1.84 -8.85
CA ASN A 71 10.61 1.42 -8.04
C ASN A 71 10.15 0.65 -6.80
N PHE A 72 9.85 -0.62 -6.98
CA PHE A 72 9.42 -1.51 -5.92
C PHE A 72 10.57 -2.38 -5.44
N GLU A 73 10.74 -2.49 -4.13
CA GLU A 73 11.71 -3.35 -3.47
C GLU A 73 11.03 -4.52 -2.78
N CYS A 74 11.53 -5.72 -3.02
CA CYS A 74 11.05 -6.92 -2.35
C CYS A 74 11.64 -7.01 -0.94
N THR A 75 10.81 -7.05 0.09
CA THR A 75 11.26 -7.17 1.49
C THR A 75 11.90 -8.52 1.80
N ARG A 76 11.62 -9.55 1.00
CA ARG A 76 12.17 -10.90 1.19
C ARG A 76 13.61 -11.05 0.73
N CYS A 77 14.02 -10.31 -0.30
CA CYS A 77 15.35 -10.45 -0.92
C CYS A 77 16.09 -9.13 -1.18
N GLY A 78 15.47 -7.98 -0.94
CA GLY A 78 16.03 -6.65 -1.20
C GLY A 78 16.13 -6.27 -2.68
N SER A 79 15.54 -7.04 -3.59
CA SER A 79 15.60 -6.75 -5.02
C SER A 79 14.68 -5.57 -5.38
N LYS A 80 15.23 -4.56 -6.07
CA LYS A 80 14.52 -3.36 -6.54
C LYS A 80 13.88 -3.51 -7.93
N GLU A 81 13.99 -4.70 -8.52
CA GLU A 81 13.45 -5.02 -9.84
C GLU A 81 12.06 -5.66 -9.75
N VAL A 82 11.27 -5.27 -8.75
CA VAL A 82 9.91 -5.78 -8.59
C VAL A 82 8.97 -5.07 -9.54
N ARG A 83 8.18 -5.84 -10.29
CA ARG A 83 7.21 -5.34 -11.27
C ARG A 83 5.79 -5.54 -10.78
N MET A 84 4.94 -4.56 -11.02
CA MET A 84 3.51 -4.66 -10.73
C MET A 84 2.76 -5.33 -11.88
N GLU A 85 1.97 -6.35 -11.57
CA GLU A 85 1.06 -7.03 -12.49
C GLU A 85 -0.39 -6.74 -12.08
N MET A 86 -1.04 -5.87 -12.84
CA MET A 86 -2.48 -5.64 -12.72
C MET A 86 -3.23 -6.65 -13.56
N LYS A 87 -4.05 -7.51 -12.95
CA LYS A 87 -4.99 -8.34 -13.71
C LYS A 87 -6.06 -7.45 -14.31
N LYS A 88 -5.94 -7.13 -15.61
CA LYS A 88 -7.02 -6.47 -16.36
C LYS A 88 -8.26 -7.36 -16.28
N LYS A 89 -9.29 -6.92 -15.55
CA LYS A 89 -10.62 -7.55 -15.61
C LYS A 89 -11.04 -7.51 -17.08
N LYS A 90 -11.10 -8.68 -17.73
CA LYS A 90 -11.72 -8.79 -19.06
C LYS A 90 -13.15 -8.27 -18.90
N LYS A 91 -13.45 -7.17 -19.58
CA LYS A 91 -14.80 -6.63 -19.69
C LYS A 91 -15.58 -7.65 -20.52
N SER A 92 -16.24 -8.59 -19.86
CA SER A 92 -17.19 -9.49 -20.51
C SER A 92 -18.30 -8.60 -21.08
N ARG A 93 -18.31 -8.48 -22.42
CA ARG A 93 -19.42 -7.92 -23.19
C ARG A 93 -20.39 -9.03 -23.51
#